data_AF-A0A8S3DM67-F1
#
_entry.id   AF-A0A8S3DM67-F1
#
_cell.length_a   1.000
_cell.length_b   1.000
_cell.length_c   1.000
_cell.angle_alpha   90.00
_cell.angle_beta   90.00
_cell.angle_gamma   90.00
#
_symmetry.space_group_name_H-M   'P 1'
#
loop_
_entity.id
_entity.type
_entity.pdbx_description
1 polymer ?
#
loop_
_entity_poly.entity_id
_entity_poly.type
_entity_poly.pdbx_seq_one_letter_code
_entity_poly.pdbx_strand_id
1 'polypeptide(L)' 'QGITNGPATFQRLINHILGPAGWKYALAYIDDVIIYSKTFKEHLAHLNEICGILKNARFRLNPEKCEIARTQTDYLGHQI' A
#
# COMPACT_ATOMS: atom_id res chain seq x y z
N GLN A 1 -4.82 -19.36 -11.26
CA GLN A 1 -4.79 -20.44 -10.26
C GLN A 1 -5.61 -19.97 -9.06
N GLY A 2 -6.76 -20.60 -8.80
CA GLY A 2 -7.75 -20.14 -7.83
C GLY A 2 -7.64 -20.90 -6.51
N ILE A 3 -7.01 -20.26 -5.52
CA ILE A 3 -7.19 -20.61 -4.10
C ILE A 3 -8.24 -19.63 -3.58
N THR A 4 -9.43 -20.15 -3.26
CA THR A 4 -10.60 -19.38 -2.79
C THR A 4 -10.30 -18.52 -1.54
N ASN A 5 -9.21 -18.79 -0.82
CA ASN A 5 -8.72 -18.03 0.35
C ASN A 5 -7.37 -17.32 0.13
N GLY A 6 -6.79 -17.38 -1.07
CA GLY A 6 -5.51 -16.74 -1.39
C GLY A 6 -5.50 -15.22 -1.13
N PRO A 7 -6.49 -14.47 -1.62
CA PRO A 7 -6.58 -13.02 -1.40
C PRO A 7 -6.74 -12.67 0.09
N ALA A 8 -7.53 -13.46 0.82
CA ALA A 8 -7.78 -13.22 2.24
C ALA A 8 -6.53 -13.44 3.11
N THR A 9 -5.73 -14.47 2.83
CA THR A 9 -4.45 -14.70 3.53
C THR A 9 -3.44 -13.61 3.21
N PHE A 10 -3.37 -13.18 1.94
CA PHE A 10 -2.47 -12.11 1.52
C PHE A 10 -2.85 -10.76 2.13
N GLN A 11 -4.14 -10.44 2.17
CA GLN A 11 -4.68 -9.26 2.85
C GLN A 11 -4.34 -9.27 4.35
N ARG A 12 -4.49 -10.41 5.05
CA ARG A 12 -4.13 -10.52 6.47
C ARG A 12 -2.62 -10.35 6.68
N LEU A 13 -1.80 -10.89 5.78
CA LEU A 13 -0.35 -10.74 5.82
C LEU A 13 0.05 -9.27 5.63
N ILE A 14 -0.49 -8.59 4.61
CA ILE A 14 -0.19 -7.17 4.37
C ILE A 14 -0.70 -6.30 5.54
N ASN A 15 -1.90 -6.55 6.06
CA ASN A 15 -2.40 -5.85 7.25
C ASN A 15 -1.51 -6.08 8.47
N HIS A 16 -0.93 -7.28 8.62
CA HIS A 16 0.02 -7.57 9.70
C HIS A 16 1.35 -6.84 9.50
N ILE A 17 1.86 -6.79 8.27
CA ILE A 17 3.11 -6.11 7.91
C ILE A 17 2.97 -4.59 8.07
N LEU A 18 1.87 -4.01 7.57
CA LEU A 18 1.54 -2.59 7.74
C LEU A 18 1.31 -2.23 9.21
N GLY A 19 0.86 -3.20 10.02
CA GLY A 19 0.65 -3.03 11.45
C GLY A 19 -0.18 -1.77 11.77
N PRO A 20 0.26 -0.93 12.72
CA PRO A 20 -0.48 0.28 13.11
C PRO A 20 -0.50 1.39 12.04
N ALA A 21 0.34 1.32 11.00
CA ALA A 21 0.34 2.27 9.88
C ALA A 21 -0.80 2.01 8.89
N GLY A 22 -1.22 0.74 8.74
CA GLY A 22 -2.19 0.25 7.75
C GLY A 22 -3.64 0.70 7.92
N TRP A 23 -3.90 1.61 8.87
CA TRP A 23 -5.23 2.19 9.11
C TRP A 23 -5.19 3.71 9.32
N LYS A 24 -3.99 4.32 9.36
CA LYS A 24 -3.84 5.77 9.55
C LYS A 24 -3.62 6.52 8.24
N TYR A 25 -2.73 6.01 7.41
CA TYR A 25 -2.28 6.70 6.20
C TYR A 25 -1.90 5.73 5.07
N ALA A 26 -2.06 4.43 5.29
CA ALA A 26 -1.85 3.40 4.27
C ALA A 26 -3.04 2.45 4.28
N LEU A 27 -3.52 2.06 3.11
CA LEU A 27 -4.59 1.09 2.91
C LEU A 27 -4.05 -0.02 1.99
N ALA A 28 -4.18 -1.26 2.41
CA ALA A 28 -3.90 -2.39 1.53
C ALA A 28 -5.20 -2.96 0.97
N TYR A 29 -5.18 -3.32 -0.32
CA TYR A 29 -6.26 -4.02 -0.95
C TYR A 29 -5.72 -5.04 -1.95
N ILE A 30 -5.83 -6.32 -1.60
CA ILE A 30 -5.34 -7.44 -2.39
C ILE A 30 -3.86 -7.23 -2.76
N ASP A 31 -3.56 -6.83 -4.00
CA ASP A 31 -2.21 -6.68 -4.53
C ASP A 31 -1.69 -5.23 -4.46
N ASP A 32 -2.56 -4.26 -4.13
CA ASP A 32 -2.24 -2.83 -4.15
C ASP A 32 -2.14 -2.25 -2.74
N VAL A 33 -1.18 -1.34 -2.54
CA VAL A 33 -1.02 -0.55 -1.31
C VAL A 33 -1.15 0.92 -1.68
N ILE A 34 -2.19 1.55 -1.15
CA ILE A 34 -2.45 2.99 -1.29
C ILE A 34 -1.87 3.69 -0.07
N ILE A 35 -1.18 4.81 -0.29
CA ILE A 35 -0.70 5.66 0.78
C ILE A 35 -1.33 7.04 0.56
N TYR A 36 -1.99 7.58 1.57
CA TYR A 36 -2.65 8.89 1.49
C TYR A 36 -2.20 9.79 2.64
N SER A 37 -2.02 11.07 2.35
CA SER A 37 -1.55 12.07 3.32
C SER A 37 -2.15 13.43 3.01
N LYS A 38 -2.26 14.29 4.04
CA LYS A 38 -2.80 15.66 3.87
C LYS A 38 -1.80 16.61 3.22
N THR A 39 -0.50 16.40 3.46
CA THR A 39 0.57 17.24 2.91
C THR A 39 1.62 16.39 2.20
N PHE A 40 2.29 16.97 1.21
CA PHE A 40 3.37 16.30 0.47
C PHE A 40 4.53 15.89 1.39
N LYS A 41 4.86 16.72 2.40
CA LYS A 41 5.93 16.44 3.36
C LYS A 41 5.61 15.21 4.22
N GLU A 42 4.37 15.10 4.71
CA GLU A 42 3.91 13.89 5.41
C GLU A 42 3.84 12.69 4.48
N HIS A 43 3.43 12.88 3.22
CA HIS A 43 3.41 11.82 2.21
C HIS A 43 4.78 11.17 2.01
N LEU A 44 5.84 11.98 1.88
CA LEU A 44 7.20 11.45 1.77
C LEU A 44 7.62 10.66 3.03
N ALA A 45 7.27 11.13 4.23
CA ALA A 45 7.58 10.43 5.46
C ALA A 45 6.87 9.06 5.53
N HIS A 46 5.56 9.04 5.24
CA HIS A 46 4.77 7.81 5.20
C HIS A 46 5.26 6.85 4.12
N LEU A 47 5.60 7.34 2.92
CA LEU A 47 6.11 6.51 1.84
C LEU A 47 7.43 5.85 2.23
N ASN A 48 8.33 6.59 2.88
CA ASN A 48 9.60 6.03 3.35
C ASN A 48 9.39 4.95 4.42
N GLU A 49 8.46 5.18 5.38
CA GLU A 49 8.11 4.20 6.41
C GLU A 49 7.54 2.91 5.79
N ILE A 50 6.55 3.04 4.91
CA ILE A 50 5.89 1.90 4.25
C ILE A 50 6.86 1.16 3.33
N CYS A 51 7.68 1.87 2.56
CA CYS A 51 8.68 1.26 1.70
C CYS A 51 9.73 0.50 2.51
N GLY A 52 10.12 1.02 3.68
CA GLY A 52 10.98 0.32 4.64
C GLY A 52 10.36 -0.96 5.19
N ILE A 53 9.09 -0.91 5.58
CA ILE A 53 8.32 -2.07 6.05
C ILE A 53 8.23 -3.14 4.96
N LEU A 54 7.84 -2.75 3.74
CA LEU A 54 7.72 -3.66 2.59
C LEU A 54 9.07 -4.30 2.23
N LYS A 55 10.15 -3.52 2.27
CA LYS A 55 11.52 -4.01 2.04
C LYS A 55 11.92 -5.05 3.09
N ASN A 56 11.61 -4.81 4.36
CA ASN A 56 11.87 -5.77 5.45
C ASN A 56 11.05 -7.05 5.30
N ALA A 57 9.81 -6.94 4.82
CA ALA A 57 8.94 -8.07 4.52
C ALA A 57 9.30 -8.78 3.20
N ARG A 58 10.37 -8.36 2.50
CA ARG A 58 10.81 -8.87 1.18
C ARG A 58 9.76 -8.76 0.08
N PHE A 59 8.84 -7.82 0.20
CA PHE A 59 7.92 -7.49 -0.90
C PHE A 59 8.68 -6.73 -1.99
N ARG A 60 8.38 -7.06 -3.24
CA ARG A 60 8.89 -6.32 -4.40
C ARG A 60 7.81 -5.41 -4.91
N LEU A 61 8.03 -4.11 -4.78
CA LEU A 61 7.25 -3.08 -5.45
C LEU A 61 7.61 -3.09 -6.94
N ASN A 62 6.60 -2.95 -7.80
CA ASN A 62 6.84 -2.78 -9.24
C ASN A 62 6.84 -1.27 -9.56
N PRO A 63 8.03 -0.64 -9.75
CA PRO A 63 8.12 0.80 -9.95
C PRO A 63 7.38 1.29 -11.20
N GLU A 64 7.24 0.45 -12.23
CA GLU A 64 6.49 0.78 -13.45
C GLU A 64 4.98 0.93 -13.21
N LYS A 65 4.47 0.32 -12.13
CA LYS A 65 3.07 0.43 -11.69
C LYS A 65 2.90 1.33 -10.47
N CYS A 66 3.99 1.84 -9.89
CA CYS A 66 3.92 2.71 -8.73
C CYS A 66 3.66 4.16 -9.16
N GLU A 67 2.43 4.62 -8.94
CA GLU A 67 2.10 6.03 -9.03
C GLU A 67 2.46 6.74 -7.71
N ILE A 68 3.65 7.36 -7.68
CA ILE A 68 4.16 8.05 -6.48
C ILE A 68 3.81 9.53 -6.57
N ALA A 69 3.34 10.12 -5.46
CA ALA A 69 3.13 11.56 -5.32
C ALA A 69 2.15 12.19 -6.33
N ARG A 70 1.19 11.42 -6.83
CA ARG A 70 0.06 11.97 -7.59
C ARG A 70 -0.88 12.73 -6.65
N THR A 71 -1.42 13.85 -7.13
CA THR A 71 -2.50 14.58 -6.45
C THR A 71 -3.86 13.89 -6.60
N GLN A 72 -3.97 13.00 -7.59
CA GLN A 72 -5.14 12.15 -7.84
C GLN A 72 -4.67 10.80 -8.38
N THR A 73 -5.17 9.70 -7.81
CA THR A 73 -4.89 8.34 -8.29
C THR A 73 -6.20 7.59 -8.52
N ASP A 74 -6.27 6.81 -9.59
CA ASP A 74 -7.41 5.94 -9.86
C ASP A 74 -7.31 4.67 -9.00
N TYR A 75 -8.27 4.45 -8.12
CA TYR A 75 -8.39 3.25 -7.30
C TYR A 75 -9.73 2.56 -7.55
N LEU A 76 -9.71 1.33 -8.06
CA LEU A 76 -10.90 0.55 -8.41
C LEU A 76 -11.90 1.28 -9.33
N GLY A 77 -11.41 2.18 -10.18
CA GLY A 77 -12.25 3.02 -11.05
C GLY A 77 -12.83 4.27 -10.38
N HIS A 78 -12.38 4.60 -9.16
CA HIS A 78 -12.70 5.83 -8.47
C HIS A 78 -11.46 6.72 -8.33
N GLN A 79 -11.60 8.00 -8.67
CA GLN A 79 -10.55 8.99 -8.50
C GLN A 79 -10.44 9.39 -7.02
N ILE A 80 -9.30 9.12 -6.39
CA ILE A 80 -8.99 9.47 -4.99
C ILE A 80 -7.92 10.56 -4.96
#